data_AF-A0A841JTJ1-F1
#
_entry.id   AF-A0A841JTJ1-F1
#
_cell.length_a   1.000
_cell.length_b   1.000
_cell.length_c   1.000
_cell.angle_alpha   90.00
_cell.angle_beta   90.00
_cell.angle_gamma   90.00
#
_symmetry.space_group_name_H-M   'P 1'
#
loop_
_entity.id
_entity.type
_entity.pdbx_description
1 polymer ?
#
loop_
_entity_poly.entity_id
_entity_poly.type
_entity_poly.pdbx_seq_one_letter_code
_entity_poly.pdbx_strand_id
1 'polypeptide(L)'
;MLKRIARNGHVYHQSATMQDLEKAQGKLQIKLIGVNDASVLPIFCEPHDSGAFSPLEQAPFTGSREQCFLLAYRALCHEFTKKRYALNSVPVLKGFDRGKALPEQVKIQAMLSVLAEAYKASVRDMETHKQKFDSMLLAHDYSELQGFMVTFEGAPEILCAGGLFPECDFAGKPLQYLGDFTKTLEQVTFSLIATERGGAFIFAWHESSKDACQPLAASLDALPDADLPHAIVRFVFEFCENRYFKPEWWDGADQKIKDALTGRFDIAASSDKARSPACLLDDGVRAVSWKVTGRAWL
;
A
#
# COMPACT_ATOMS: atom_id res chain seq x y z
N MET A 1 -10.24 -11.49 -7.10
CA MET A 1 -9.32 -10.82 -8.05
C MET A 1 -8.00 -11.59 -8.27
N LEU A 2 -7.27 -12.01 -7.22
CA LEU A 2 -5.96 -12.69 -7.35
C LEU A 2 -5.92 -13.93 -8.26
N LYS A 3 -7.02 -14.68 -8.37
CA LYS A 3 -7.13 -15.83 -9.30
C LYS A 3 -6.79 -15.47 -10.75
N ARG A 4 -6.95 -14.20 -11.17
CA ARG A 4 -6.62 -13.72 -12.53
C ARG A 4 -5.12 -13.63 -12.81
N ILE A 5 -4.28 -13.56 -11.78
CA ILE A 5 -2.81 -13.49 -11.91
C ILE A 5 -2.12 -14.74 -11.36
N ALA A 6 -2.86 -15.79 -11.04
CA ALA A 6 -2.33 -16.97 -10.37
C ALA A 6 -1.86 -18.05 -11.37
N ARG A 7 -0.71 -18.67 -11.09
CA ARG A 7 -0.25 -19.92 -11.73
C ARG A 7 -0.53 -21.07 -10.79
N ASN A 8 -1.35 -22.04 -11.20
CA ASN A 8 -1.72 -23.20 -10.38
C ASN A 8 -2.22 -22.82 -8.97
N GLY A 9 -3.06 -21.78 -8.88
CA GLY A 9 -3.59 -21.29 -7.60
C GLY A 9 -2.60 -20.55 -6.71
N HIS A 10 -1.41 -20.18 -7.22
CA HIS A 10 -0.39 -19.45 -6.48
C HIS A 10 -0.01 -18.14 -7.16
N VAL A 11 0.35 -17.14 -6.36
CA VAL A 11 0.91 -15.84 -6.78
C VAL A 11 2.22 -15.62 -6.04
N TYR A 12 3.10 -14.78 -6.58
CA TYR A 12 4.25 -14.34 -5.78
C TYR A 12 3.84 -13.24 -4.81
N HIS A 13 4.50 -13.23 -3.66
CA HIS A 13 4.45 -12.14 -2.68
C HIS A 13 5.82 -11.94 -2.04
N GLN A 14 6.00 -10.79 -1.39
CA GLN A 14 7.15 -10.58 -0.52
C GLN A 14 6.88 -11.15 0.87
N SER A 15 7.72 -12.09 1.30
CA SER A 15 7.62 -12.70 2.62
C SER A 15 8.55 -12.04 3.62
N ALA A 16 7.97 -11.71 4.78
CA ALA A 16 8.64 -11.14 5.95
C ALA A 16 8.37 -11.97 7.21
N THR A 17 8.05 -13.26 7.08
CA THR A 17 7.86 -14.12 8.26
C THR A 17 9.20 -14.30 8.98
N MET A 18 9.17 -14.46 10.31
CA MET A 18 10.39 -14.70 11.08
C MET A 18 11.19 -15.90 10.55
N GLN A 19 10.49 -16.97 10.16
CA GLN A 19 11.12 -18.17 9.61
C GLN A 19 11.82 -17.90 8.27
N ASP A 20 11.20 -17.10 7.39
CA ASP A 20 11.81 -16.78 6.10
C ASP A 20 12.98 -15.82 6.26
N LEU A 21 12.85 -14.83 7.16
CA LEU A 21 13.94 -13.91 7.49
C LEU A 21 15.13 -14.67 8.09
N GLU A 22 14.90 -15.62 8.99
CA GLU A 22 15.96 -16.45 9.57
C GLU A 22 16.70 -17.25 8.49
N LYS A 23 15.96 -17.94 7.60
CA LYS A 23 16.54 -18.70 6.48
C LYS A 23 17.32 -17.82 5.51
N ALA A 24 16.87 -16.58 5.31
CA ALA A 24 17.44 -15.63 4.37
C ALA A 24 18.43 -14.64 5.01
N GLN A 25 18.88 -14.89 6.25
CA GLN A 25 19.83 -14.03 6.98
C GLN A 25 19.36 -12.57 7.06
N GLY A 26 18.07 -12.38 7.37
CA GLY A 26 17.42 -11.08 7.50
C GLY A 26 16.97 -10.46 6.18
N LYS A 27 17.17 -11.11 5.03
CA LYS A 27 16.73 -10.59 3.73
C LYS A 27 15.30 -10.98 3.43
N LEU A 28 14.50 -10.02 2.94
CA LEU A 28 13.16 -10.30 2.45
C LEU A 28 13.23 -11.17 1.20
N GLN A 29 12.34 -12.16 1.11
CA GLN A 29 12.31 -13.12 0.01
C GLN A 29 11.03 -12.98 -0.80
N ILE A 30 11.14 -13.15 -2.10
CA ILE A 30 9.99 -13.29 -2.99
C ILE A 30 9.68 -14.78 -3.11
N LYS A 31 8.45 -15.17 -2.74
CA LYS A 31 8.02 -16.58 -2.77
C LYS A 31 6.58 -16.73 -3.23
N LEU A 32 6.24 -17.92 -3.69
CA LEU A 32 4.87 -18.27 -4.02
C LEU A 32 4.04 -18.46 -2.74
N ILE A 33 2.80 -17.99 -2.79
CA ILE A 33 1.78 -18.16 -1.76
C ILE A 33 0.46 -18.54 -2.43
N GLY A 34 -0.33 -19.40 -1.77
CA GLY A 34 -1.65 -19.80 -2.26
C GLY A 34 -2.59 -18.59 -2.30
N VAL A 35 -3.44 -18.49 -3.33
CA VAL A 35 -4.38 -17.36 -3.47
C VAL A 35 -5.33 -17.21 -2.29
N ASN A 36 -5.65 -18.31 -1.61
CA ASN A 36 -6.50 -18.29 -0.42
C ASN A 36 -5.74 -17.68 0.76
N ASP A 37 -4.48 -18.04 0.97
CA ASP A 37 -3.65 -17.44 2.03
C ASP A 37 -3.32 -15.97 1.75
N ALA A 38 -3.16 -15.61 0.47
CA ALA A 38 -2.89 -14.25 0.02
C ALA A 38 -4.09 -13.31 0.13
N SER A 39 -5.33 -13.81 0.10
CA SER A 39 -6.54 -12.97 0.13
C SER A 39 -7.14 -12.82 1.52
N VAL A 40 -6.62 -13.53 2.52
CA VAL A 40 -7.15 -13.47 3.89
C VAL A 40 -6.61 -12.23 4.60
N LEU A 41 -7.48 -11.23 4.71
CA LEU A 41 -7.29 -10.09 5.59
C LEU A 41 -8.29 -10.23 6.76
N PRO A 42 -7.89 -10.77 7.93
CA PRO A 42 -8.79 -11.05 9.04
C PRO A 42 -9.12 -9.76 9.81
N ILE A 43 -9.72 -8.79 9.12
CA ILE A 43 -10.06 -7.46 9.65
C ILE A 43 -11.55 -7.38 9.97
N PHE A 44 -12.37 -8.08 9.18
CA PHE A 44 -13.82 -8.16 9.34
C PHE A 44 -14.21 -9.61 9.66
N CYS A 45 -15.27 -9.81 10.44
CA CYS A 45 -15.88 -11.13 10.53
C CYS A 45 -16.67 -11.43 9.25
N GLU A 46 -16.86 -12.71 8.94
CA GLU A 46 -17.50 -13.15 7.69
C GLU A 46 -18.83 -12.43 7.38
N PRO A 47 -19.78 -12.22 8.32
CA PRO A 47 -21.01 -11.50 8.01
C PRO A 47 -20.79 -10.05 7.58
N HIS A 48 -19.82 -9.36 8.19
CA HIS A 48 -19.53 -7.96 7.86
C HIS A 48 -18.68 -7.83 6.60
N ASP A 49 -17.78 -8.78 6.32
CA ASP A 49 -16.99 -8.79 5.09
C ASP A 49 -17.89 -9.07 3.87
N SER A 50 -18.67 -10.15 3.92
CA SER A 50 -19.56 -10.56 2.82
C SER A 50 -20.69 -9.56 2.55
N GLY A 51 -21.23 -8.92 3.60
CA GLY A 51 -22.25 -7.90 3.48
C GLY A 51 -21.71 -6.59 2.90
N ALA A 52 -20.69 -6.00 3.56
CA ALA A 52 -20.22 -4.65 3.20
C ALA A 52 -19.52 -4.59 1.84
N PHE A 53 -18.82 -5.65 1.43
CA PHE A 53 -18.04 -5.67 0.18
C PHE A 53 -18.76 -6.37 -0.98
N SER A 54 -20.02 -6.79 -0.80
CA SER A 54 -20.83 -7.38 -1.88
C SER A 54 -20.84 -6.55 -3.18
N PRO A 55 -20.94 -5.20 -3.16
CA PRO A 55 -20.90 -4.39 -4.38
C PRO A 55 -19.57 -4.48 -5.17
N LEU A 56 -18.48 -4.96 -4.54
CA LEU A 56 -17.20 -5.23 -5.20
C LEU A 56 -17.03 -6.69 -5.66
N GLU A 57 -17.69 -7.63 -4.99
CA GLU A 57 -17.47 -9.06 -5.20
C GLU A 57 -18.53 -9.70 -6.11
N GLN A 58 -19.76 -9.17 -6.10
CA GLN A 58 -20.90 -9.74 -6.81
C GLN A 58 -21.29 -8.94 -8.05
N ALA A 59 -20.70 -7.76 -8.28
CA ALA A 59 -20.99 -6.90 -9.41
C ALA A 59 -19.72 -6.55 -10.22
N PRO A 60 -19.86 -6.31 -11.53
CA PRO A 60 -18.81 -5.73 -12.35
C PRO A 60 -18.22 -4.46 -11.74
N PHE A 61 -16.90 -4.32 -11.77
CA PHE A 61 -16.26 -3.06 -11.40
C PHE A 61 -16.55 -2.00 -12.47
N THR A 62 -17.28 -0.95 -12.08
CA THR A 62 -17.67 0.20 -12.91
C THR A 62 -16.88 1.47 -12.57
N GLY A 63 -16.16 1.46 -11.44
CA GLY A 63 -15.49 2.66 -10.92
C GLY A 63 -16.46 3.65 -10.29
N SER A 64 -17.62 3.18 -9.81
CA SER A 64 -18.55 4.03 -9.05
C SER A 64 -17.89 4.53 -7.75
N ARG A 65 -18.34 5.68 -7.24
CA ARG A 65 -17.84 6.20 -5.95
C ARG A 65 -17.99 5.21 -4.82
N GLU A 66 -19.10 4.46 -4.78
CA GLU A 66 -19.30 3.38 -3.80
C GLU A 66 -18.22 2.29 -3.92
N GLN A 67 -17.95 1.79 -5.13
CA GLN A 67 -16.93 0.75 -5.33
C GLN A 67 -15.53 1.26 -4.96
N CYS A 68 -15.18 2.49 -5.36
CA CYS A 68 -13.90 3.09 -4.99
C CYS A 68 -13.81 3.35 -3.48
N PHE A 69 -14.89 3.77 -2.83
CA PHE A 69 -14.98 3.91 -1.38
C PHE A 69 -14.73 2.57 -0.69
N LEU A 70 -15.37 1.49 -1.13
CA LEU A 70 -15.23 0.17 -0.51
C LEU A 70 -13.80 -0.37 -0.63
N LEU A 71 -13.13 -0.15 -1.77
CA LEU A 71 -11.71 -0.50 -1.94
C LEU A 71 -10.83 0.28 -0.95
N ALA A 72 -11.06 1.59 -0.87
CA ALA A 72 -10.37 2.49 0.04
C ALA A 72 -10.58 2.09 1.51
N TYR A 73 -11.83 1.82 1.89
CA TYR A 73 -12.21 1.47 3.25
C TYR A 73 -11.56 0.14 3.69
N ARG A 74 -11.56 -0.88 2.82
CA ARG A 74 -10.89 -2.16 3.09
C ARG A 74 -9.39 -1.97 3.31
N ALA A 75 -8.75 -1.18 2.46
CA ALA A 75 -7.32 -0.87 2.58
C ALA A 75 -7.01 -0.07 3.86
N LEU A 76 -7.82 0.93 4.19
CA LEU A 76 -7.69 1.75 5.39
C LEU A 76 -7.79 0.91 6.66
N CYS A 77 -8.81 0.05 6.76
CA CYS A 77 -9.00 -0.82 7.92
C CYS A 77 -7.84 -1.83 8.07
N HIS A 78 -7.31 -2.31 6.95
CA HIS A 78 -6.14 -3.21 6.95
C HIS A 78 -4.91 -2.52 7.52
N GLU A 79 -4.53 -1.36 6.95
CA GLU A 79 -3.36 -0.63 7.39
C GLU A 79 -3.50 -0.14 8.83
N PHE A 80 -4.70 0.30 9.24
CA PHE A 80 -4.96 0.73 10.63
C PHE A 80 -4.74 -0.43 11.61
N THR A 81 -5.25 -1.61 11.27
CA THR A 81 -5.10 -2.82 12.07
C THR A 81 -3.62 -3.23 12.16
N LYS A 82 -2.90 -3.25 11.03
CA LYS A 82 -1.45 -3.51 11.02
C LYS A 82 -0.68 -2.52 11.90
N LYS A 83 -0.99 -1.22 11.79
CA LYS A 83 -0.31 -0.18 12.57
C LYS A 83 -0.57 -0.32 14.06
N ARG A 84 -1.79 -0.67 14.47
CA ARG A 84 -2.12 -0.97 15.88
C ARG A 84 -1.34 -2.17 16.40
N TYR A 85 -1.22 -3.24 15.61
CA TYR A 85 -0.39 -4.38 16.00
C TYR A 85 1.09 -4.00 16.14
N ALA A 86 1.62 -3.18 15.23
CA ALA A 86 2.99 -2.68 15.32
C ALA A 86 3.22 -1.82 16.57
N LEU A 87 2.28 -0.97 16.96
CA LEU A 87 2.34 -0.22 18.22
C LEU A 87 2.32 -1.16 19.44
N ASN A 88 1.41 -2.13 19.44
CA ASN A 88 1.22 -3.06 20.55
C ASN A 88 2.40 -4.04 20.72
N SER A 89 3.22 -4.25 19.68
CA SER A 89 4.41 -5.10 19.77
C SER A 89 5.61 -4.39 20.39
N VAL A 90 5.64 -3.06 20.44
CA VAL A 90 6.79 -2.29 20.97
C VAL A 90 7.22 -2.71 22.39
N PRO A 91 6.30 -2.91 23.37
CA PRO A 91 6.69 -3.38 24.70
C PRO A 91 7.39 -4.75 24.68
N VAL A 92 6.99 -5.65 23.79
CA VAL A 92 7.63 -6.96 23.60
C VAL A 92 9.01 -6.79 22.99
N LEU A 93 9.15 -5.95 21.95
CA LEU A 93 10.44 -5.64 21.32
C LEU A 93 11.44 -5.03 22.31
N LYS A 94 10.97 -4.17 23.20
CA LYS A 94 11.78 -3.62 24.30
C LYS A 94 12.28 -4.69 25.26
N GLY A 95 11.67 -5.87 25.33
CA GLY A 95 12.14 -6.97 26.15
C GLY A 95 13.30 -7.76 25.54
N PHE A 96 13.58 -7.60 24.24
CA PHE A 96 14.63 -8.35 23.53
C PHE A 96 16.05 -7.84 23.77
N ASP A 97 16.23 -6.75 24.52
CA ASP A 97 17.54 -6.27 24.92
C ASP A 97 18.08 -6.91 26.22
N ARG A 98 17.26 -7.69 26.92
CA ARG A 98 17.63 -8.39 28.16
C ARG A 98 18.86 -9.27 27.93
N GLY A 99 19.87 -9.09 28.78
CA GLY A 99 21.14 -9.80 28.68
C GLY A 99 22.22 -9.10 27.84
N LYS A 100 21.91 -7.98 27.17
CA LYS A 100 22.90 -7.13 26.50
C LYS A 100 23.63 -6.21 27.49
N ALA A 101 24.75 -5.62 27.07
CA ALA A 101 25.44 -4.59 27.87
C ALA A 101 24.57 -3.34 28.06
N LEU A 102 24.74 -2.63 29.19
CA LEU A 102 23.96 -1.43 29.51
C LEU A 102 23.94 -0.37 28.38
N PRO A 103 25.07 -0.04 27.72
CA PRO A 103 25.05 0.92 26.61
C PRO A 103 24.17 0.48 25.43
N GLU A 104 24.14 -0.82 25.11
CA GLU A 104 23.28 -1.37 24.07
C GLU A 104 21.81 -1.30 24.45
N GLN A 105 21.47 -1.67 25.69
CA GLN A 105 20.10 -1.58 26.19
C GLN A 105 19.58 -0.13 26.11
N VAL A 106 20.36 0.84 26.60
CA VAL A 106 19.99 2.27 26.52
C VAL A 106 19.71 2.70 25.08
N LYS A 107 20.56 2.30 24.13
CA LYS A 107 20.38 2.62 22.70
C LYS A 107 19.09 2.02 22.15
N ILE A 108 18.83 0.73 22.42
CA ILE A 108 17.63 0.02 21.95
C ILE A 108 16.38 0.66 22.54
N GLN A 109 16.38 0.93 23.85
CA GLN A 109 15.24 1.56 24.54
C GLN A 109 14.95 2.96 24.02
N ALA A 110 15.97 3.78 23.77
CA ALA A 110 15.79 5.12 23.19
C ALA A 110 15.16 5.05 21.79
N MET A 111 15.71 4.21 20.91
CA MET A 111 15.20 4.00 19.55
C MET A 111 13.74 3.52 19.56
N LEU A 112 13.42 2.50 20.35
CA LEU A 112 12.06 1.95 20.44
C LEU A 112 11.08 2.93 21.09
N SER A 113 11.55 3.86 21.93
CA SER A 113 10.69 4.90 22.49
C SER A 113 10.32 5.94 21.44
N VAL A 114 11.25 6.37 20.59
CA VAL A 114 10.96 7.26 19.46
C VAL A 114 10.00 6.57 18.47
N LEU A 115 10.24 5.29 18.17
CA LEU A 115 9.36 4.50 17.31
C LEU A 115 7.94 4.39 17.89
N ALA A 116 7.81 4.21 19.21
CA ALA A 116 6.52 4.16 19.88
C ALA A 116 5.73 5.46 19.69
N GLU A 117 6.37 6.62 19.85
CA GLU A 117 5.70 7.91 19.66
C GLU A 117 5.27 8.12 18.20
N ALA A 118 6.12 7.75 17.23
CA ALA A 118 5.75 7.78 15.82
C ALA A 118 4.55 6.87 15.51
N TYR A 119 4.51 5.66 16.09
CA TYR A 119 3.39 4.74 15.93
C TYR A 119 2.11 5.26 16.60
N LYS A 120 2.20 5.88 17.78
CA LYS A 120 1.03 6.52 18.44
C LYS A 120 0.45 7.64 17.58
N ALA A 121 1.28 8.51 17.04
CA ALA A 121 0.85 9.58 16.13
C ALA A 121 0.16 9.00 14.88
N SER A 122 0.78 7.98 14.26
CA SER A 122 0.19 7.29 13.11
C SER A 122 -1.14 6.62 13.42
N VAL A 123 -1.30 5.96 14.58
CA VAL A 123 -2.57 5.33 14.98
C VAL A 123 -3.66 6.38 15.18
N ARG A 124 -3.36 7.49 15.87
CA ARG A 124 -4.29 8.60 16.07
C ARG A 124 -4.79 9.17 14.73
N ASP A 125 -3.88 9.40 13.80
CA ASP A 125 -4.22 9.99 12.50
C ASP A 125 -5.06 9.04 11.66
N MET A 126 -4.68 7.76 11.60
CA MET A 126 -5.46 6.74 10.89
C MET A 126 -6.82 6.50 11.53
N GLU A 127 -6.95 6.59 12.85
CA GLU A 127 -8.24 6.52 13.55
C GLU A 127 -9.15 7.68 13.15
N THR A 128 -8.59 8.90 13.03
CA THR A 128 -9.34 10.08 12.57
C THR A 128 -9.87 9.88 11.14
N HIS A 129 -9.07 9.33 10.23
CA HIS A 129 -9.53 9.02 8.88
C HIS A 129 -10.54 7.88 8.87
N LYS A 130 -10.31 6.83 9.68
CA LYS A 130 -11.24 5.70 9.79
C LYS A 130 -12.61 6.16 10.27
N GLN A 131 -12.70 7.05 11.25
CA GLN A 131 -13.98 7.57 11.75
C GLN A 131 -14.80 8.28 10.66
N LYS A 132 -14.13 9.00 9.74
CA LYS A 132 -14.80 9.63 8.59
C LYS A 132 -15.35 8.58 7.63
N PHE A 133 -14.52 7.60 7.27
CA PHE A 133 -14.97 6.50 6.41
C PHE A 133 -16.07 5.65 7.06
N ASP A 134 -15.99 5.39 8.37
CA ASP A 134 -17.05 4.69 9.12
C ASP A 134 -18.38 5.45 9.01
N SER A 135 -18.34 6.78 9.12
CA SER A 135 -19.51 7.64 8.99
C SER A 135 -20.10 7.56 7.57
N MET A 136 -19.28 7.63 6.53
CA MET A 136 -19.69 7.45 5.14
C MET A 136 -20.31 6.06 4.89
N LEU A 137 -19.71 5.00 5.43
CA LEU A 137 -20.22 3.63 5.30
C LEU A 137 -21.60 3.49 5.94
N LEU A 138 -21.78 4.02 7.16
CA LEU A 138 -23.04 3.94 7.90
C LEU A 138 -24.15 4.79 7.25
N ALA A 139 -23.79 5.94 6.69
CA ALA A 139 -24.73 6.82 6.01
C ALA A 139 -25.09 6.34 4.59
N HIS A 140 -24.32 5.39 4.03
CA HIS A 140 -24.34 5.06 2.60
C HIS A 140 -24.19 6.31 1.71
N ASP A 141 -23.39 7.28 2.17
CA ASP A 141 -23.10 8.52 1.46
C ASP A 141 -21.61 8.61 1.16
N TYR A 142 -21.29 8.64 -0.13
CA TYR A 142 -19.93 8.64 -0.66
C TYR A 142 -19.59 9.96 -1.36
N SER A 143 -20.36 11.03 -1.12
CA SER A 143 -20.15 12.34 -1.75
C SER A 143 -18.80 12.97 -1.39
N GLU A 144 -18.32 12.71 -0.17
CA GLU A 144 -17.04 13.22 0.36
C GLU A 144 -15.82 12.42 -0.11
N LEU A 145 -16.04 11.30 -0.81
CA LEU A 145 -14.93 10.57 -1.45
C LEU A 145 -14.44 11.38 -2.66
N GLN A 146 -13.14 11.61 -2.69
CA GLN A 146 -12.40 12.10 -3.83
C GLN A 146 -11.46 11.00 -4.34
N GLY A 147 -11.15 11.01 -5.62
CA GLY A 147 -10.24 10.01 -6.16
C GLY A 147 -9.74 10.29 -7.56
N PHE A 148 -8.74 9.51 -7.96
CA PHE A 148 -8.20 9.50 -9.32
C PHE A 148 -8.01 8.05 -9.75
N MET A 149 -8.52 7.72 -10.94
CA MET A 149 -8.52 6.37 -11.47
C MET A 149 -7.87 6.34 -12.86
N VAL A 150 -7.03 5.33 -13.09
CA VAL A 150 -6.45 4.99 -14.39
C VAL A 150 -6.90 3.58 -14.76
N THR A 151 -7.44 3.39 -15.96
CA THR A 151 -7.84 2.07 -16.45
C THR A 151 -6.86 1.54 -17.48
N PHE A 152 -6.69 0.21 -17.52
CA PHE A 152 -5.76 -0.48 -18.42
C PHE A 152 -6.46 -1.51 -19.29
N GLU A 153 -5.89 -1.73 -20.49
CA GLU A 153 -6.20 -2.90 -21.31
C GLU A 153 -5.58 -4.14 -20.67
N GLY A 154 -6.38 -5.16 -20.41
CA GLY A 154 -5.93 -6.39 -19.75
C GLY A 154 -5.72 -6.25 -18.24
N ALA A 155 -5.64 -7.38 -17.55
CA ALA A 155 -5.40 -7.41 -16.11
C ALA A 155 -3.92 -7.08 -15.81
N PRO A 156 -3.61 -6.17 -14.87
CA PRO A 156 -2.24 -5.88 -14.48
C PRO A 156 -1.57 -7.12 -13.89
N GLU A 157 -0.28 -7.33 -14.16
CA GLU A 157 0.48 -8.44 -13.58
C GLU A 157 0.71 -8.30 -12.08
N ILE A 158 0.48 -7.11 -11.52
CA ILE A 158 0.63 -6.80 -10.09
C ILE A 158 -0.74 -6.40 -9.56
N LEU A 159 -1.15 -6.95 -8.42
CA LEU A 159 -2.35 -6.54 -7.70
C LEU A 159 -1.98 -6.18 -6.26
N CYS A 160 -2.55 -5.10 -5.75
CA CYS A 160 -2.28 -4.64 -4.40
C CYS A 160 -3.38 -3.70 -3.89
N ALA A 161 -3.40 -3.51 -2.58
CA ALA A 161 -4.16 -2.46 -1.94
C ALA A 161 -3.39 -1.99 -0.70
N GLY A 162 -3.46 -0.69 -0.40
CA GLY A 162 -2.77 -0.12 0.74
C GLY A 162 -3.19 1.33 0.98
N GLY A 163 -2.53 1.94 1.96
CA GLY A 163 -2.72 3.34 2.28
C GLY A 163 -1.48 3.91 2.93
N LEU A 164 -1.25 5.21 2.75
CA LEU A 164 -0.07 5.90 3.24
C LEU A 164 -0.35 7.38 3.48
N PHE A 165 0.57 8.03 4.19
CA PHE A 165 0.66 9.49 4.27
C PHE A 165 1.68 9.95 3.22
N PRO A 166 1.27 10.57 2.09
CA PRO A 166 2.20 10.86 1.00
C PRO A 166 3.19 11.94 1.36
N GLU A 167 4.50 11.66 1.29
CA GLU A 167 5.58 12.61 1.60
C GLU A 167 5.96 13.50 0.40
N CYS A 168 5.87 12.94 -0.80
CA CYS A 168 6.21 13.61 -2.05
C CYS A 168 5.32 13.14 -3.20
N ASP A 169 5.32 13.91 -4.28
CA ASP A 169 4.57 13.63 -5.51
C ASP A 169 5.48 13.02 -6.61
N PHE A 170 4.91 12.71 -7.78
CA PHE A 170 5.65 12.12 -8.91
C PHE A 170 6.62 13.10 -9.60
N ALA A 171 6.59 14.38 -9.23
CA ALA A 171 7.56 15.40 -9.63
C ALA A 171 8.62 15.67 -8.53
N GLY A 172 8.61 14.89 -7.43
CA GLY A 172 9.55 15.04 -6.32
C GLY A 172 9.26 16.24 -5.41
N LYS A 173 8.08 16.87 -5.55
CA LYS A 173 7.68 17.98 -4.68
C LYS A 173 7.24 17.42 -3.32
N PRO A 174 7.69 18.01 -2.19
CA PRO A 174 7.23 17.59 -0.88
C PRO A 174 5.75 17.96 -0.68
N LEU A 175 5.00 17.06 -0.05
CA LEU A 175 3.57 17.19 0.22
C LEU A 175 3.28 17.40 1.71
N GLN A 176 3.95 16.64 2.58
CA GLN A 176 3.81 16.76 4.03
C GLN A 176 5.03 16.20 4.75
N TYR A 177 5.23 16.66 5.99
CA TYR A 177 6.35 16.28 6.84
C TYR A 177 5.87 15.35 7.96
N LEU A 178 6.27 14.08 7.90
CA LEU A 178 5.77 13.07 8.86
C LEU A 178 6.35 13.22 10.28
N GLY A 179 7.38 14.06 10.46
CA GLY A 179 8.01 14.28 11.77
C GLY A 179 7.26 15.25 12.68
N ASP A 180 6.22 15.94 12.19
CA ASP A 180 5.38 16.81 13.00
C ASP A 180 4.21 16.02 13.60
N PHE A 181 4.44 15.42 14.77
CA PHE A 181 3.43 14.65 15.47
C PHE A 181 2.29 15.49 16.07
N THR A 182 2.32 16.82 15.96
CA THR A 182 1.24 17.70 16.44
C THR A 182 0.09 17.83 15.45
N LYS A 183 0.33 17.53 14.17
CA LYS A 183 -0.66 17.58 13.10
C LYS A 183 -1.25 16.21 12.83
N THR A 184 -2.48 16.21 12.32
CA THR A 184 -3.06 15.03 11.70
C THR A 184 -2.64 15.00 10.23
N LEU A 185 -1.86 13.99 9.86
CA LEU A 185 -1.40 13.80 8.49
C LEU A 185 -2.54 13.41 7.55
N GLU A 186 -2.46 13.83 6.31
CA GLU A 186 -3.45 13.51 5.28
C GLU A 186 -3.15 12.15 4.65
N GLN A 187 -4.18 11.32 4.49
CA GLN A 187 -4.03 9.93 4.08
C GLN A 187 -4.67 9.67 2.72
N VAL A 188 -3.91 8.99 1.87
CA VAL A 188 -4.40 8.41 0.61
C VAL A 188 -4.48 6.89 0.74
N THR A 189 -5.51 6.30 0.16
CA THR A 189 -5.58 4.87 -0.09
C THR A 189 -5.39 4.60 -1.57
N PHE A 190 -4.89 3.43 -1.91
CA PHE A 190 -4.71 3.03 -3.29
C PHE A 190 -5.03 1.55 -3.50
N SER A 191 -5.40 1.22 -4.73
CA SER A 191 -5.68 -0.14 -5.15
C SER A 191 -5.30 -0.34 -6.61
N LEU A 192 -4.58 -1.42 -6.90
CA LEU A 192 -4.33 -1.91 -8.25
C LEU A 192 -5.06 -3.23 -8.40
N ILE A 193 -6.13 -3.23 -9.19
CA ILE A 193 -7.08 -4.33 -9.28
C ILE A 193 -7.20 -4.86 -10.71
N ALA A 194 -7.52 -6.15 -10.81
CA ALA A 194 -7.98 -6.76 -12.04
C ALA A 194 -9.51 -6.67 -12.10
N THR A 195 -10.02 -6.19 -13.22
CA THR A 195 -11.45 -6.06 -13.50
C THR A 195 -11.85 -7.03 -14.60
N GLU A 196 -13.14 -7.06 -14.94
CA GLU A 196 -13.63 -7.87 -16.07
C GLU A 196 -13.18 -7.31 -17.42
N ARG A 197 -12.96 -5.99 -17.50
CA ARG A 197 -12.57 -5.27 -18.73
C ARG A 197 -11.08 -5.02 -18.85
N GLY A 198 -10.29 -5.39 -17.84
CA GLY A 198 -8.86 -5.19 -17.80
C GLY A 198 -8.36 -4.92 -16.38
N GLY A 199 -7.85 -3.71 -16.16
CA GLY A 199 -7.28 -3.28 -14.89
C GLY A 199 -7.70 -1.88 -14.49
N ALA A 200 -7.58 -1.58 -13.20
CA ALA A 200 -7.71 -0.23 -12.70
C ALA A 200 -6.70 0.03 -11.56
N PHE A 201 -6.07 1.19 -11.62
CA PHE A 201 -5.38 1.80 -10.49
C PHE A 201 -6.25 2.93 -9.95
N ILE A 202 -6.46 2.95 -8.63
CA ILE A 202 -7.32 3.93 -7.97
C ILE A 202 -6.53 4.54 -6.83
N PHE A 203 -6.43 5.86 -6.81
CA PHE A 203 -6.24 6.65 -5.59
C PHE A 203 -7.60 7.09 -5.06
N ALA A 204 -7.79 7.00 -3.75
CA ALA A 204 -9.01 7.42 -3.09
C ALA A 204 -8.72 7.99 -1.70
N TRP A 205 -9.37 9.10 -1.38
CA TRP A 205 -9.22 9.82 -0.11
C TRP A 205 -10.51 10.54 0.27
N HIS A 206 -10.65 10.86 1.55
CA HIS A 206 -11.71 11.75 2.04
C HIS A 206 -11.38 13.21 1.69
N GLU A 207 -12.35 14.06 1.36
CA GLU A 207 -12.11 15.46 0.94
C GLU A 207 -11.23 16.28 1.91
N SER A 208 -11.25 15.96 3.20
CA SER A 208 -10.38 16.57 4.22
C SER A 208 -8.89 16.27 4.04
N SER A 209 -8.53 15.34 3.15
CA SER A 209 -7.16 14.95 2.82
C SER A 209 -6.73 15.48 1.44
N LYS A 210 -7.38 16.53 0.95
CA LYS A 210 -7.14 17.05 -0.40
C LYS A 210 -5.78 17.74 -0.57
N ASP A 211 -5.24 18.40 0.46
CA ASP A 211 -4.08 19.28 0.30
C ASP A 211 -2.80 18.49 0.01
N ALA A 212 -2.70 17.24 0.46
CA ALA A 212 -1.64 16.31 0.12
C ALA A 212 -2.04 15.32 -0.99
N CYS A 213 -3.27 14.78 -0.97
CA CYS A 213 -3.65 13.69 -1.88
C CYS A 213 -3.96 14.18 -3.30
N GLN A 214 -4.56 15.37 -3.45
CA GLN A 214 -4.87 15.91 -4.78
C GLN A 214 -3.60 16.25 -5.57
N PRO A 215 -2.57 16.92 -5.00
CA PRO A 215 -1.31 17.14 -5.73
C PRO A 215 -0.58 15.83 -6.08
N LEU A 216 -0.61 14.82 -5.20
CA LEU A 216 -0.07 13.49 -5.52
C LEU A 216 -0.74 12.93 -6.78
N ALA A 217 -2.07 12.85 -6.79
CA ALA A 217 -2.84 12.31 -7.91
C ALA A 217 -2.66 13.16 -9.18
N ALA A 218 -2.64 14.50 -9.05
CA ALA A 218 -2.44 15.40 -10.18
C ALA A 218 -1.06 15.25 -10.81
N SER A 219 -0.01 15.02 -10.01
CA SER A 219 1.33 14.76 -10.53
C SER A 219 1.42 13.43 -11.29
N LEU A 220 0.62 12.43 -10.91
CA LEU A 220 0.49 11.18 -11.65
C LEU A 220 -0.27 11.40 -12.97
N ASP A 221 -1.40 12.10 -12.91
CA ASP A 221 -2.21 12.45 -14.09
C ASP A 221 -1.46 13.37 -15.08
N ALA A 222 -0.47 14.13 -14.63
CA ALA A 222 0.35 14.93 -15.53
C ALA A 222 1.28 14.07 -16.43
N LEU A 223 1.50 12.79 -16.12
CA LEU A 223 2.39 11.93 -16.89
C LEU A 223 1.77 11.50 -18.23
N PRO A 224 2.59 11.28 -19.29
CA PRO A 224 2.13 10.65 -20.52
C PRO A 224 1.58 9.23 -20.28
N ASP A 225 0.62 8.79 -21.10
CA ASP A 225 0.04 7.44 -21.01
C ASP A 225 1.09 6.32 -21.06
N ALA A 226 2.18 6.53 -21.80
CA ALA A 226 3.28 5.58 -21.91
C ALA A 226 4.09 5.43 -20.59
N ASP A 227 4.11 6.46 -19.74
CA ASP A 227 4.90 6.48 -18.51
C ASP A 227 4.07 6.11 -17.26
N LEU A 228 2.75 6.31 -17.31
CA LEU A 228 1.81 6.03 -16.22
C LEU A 228 1.96 4.63 -15.60
N PRO A 229 1.96 3.52 -16.38
CA PRO A 229 2.12 2.18 -15.83
C PRO A 229 3.40 2.02 -15.00
N HIS A 230 4.50 2.59 -15.49
CA HIS A 230 5.81 2.48 -14.84
C HIS A 230 5.87 3.31 -13.56
N ALA A 231 5.28 4.50 -13.56
CA ALA A 231 5.12 5.31 -12.36
C ALA A 231 4.27 4.59 -11.29
N ILE A 232 3.18 3.94 -11.70
CA ILE A 232 2.32 3.16 -10.79
C ILE A 232 3.07 1.96 -10.22
N VAL A 233 3.80 1.20 -11.03
CA VAL A 233 4.64 0.09 -10.53
C VAL A 233 5.67 0.61 -9.55
N ARG A 234 6.36 1.70 -9.88
CA ARG A 234 7.32 2.34 -8.97
C ARG A 234 6.67 2.71 -7.64
N PHE A 235 5.52 3.38 -7.67
CA PHE A 235 4.76 3.76 -6.47
C PHE A 235 4.36 2.55 -5.62
N VAL A 236 3.79 1.52 -6.23
CA VAL A 236 3.35 0.30 -5.53
C VAL A 236 4.55 -0.42 -4.89
N PHE A 237 5.68 -0.47 -5.58
CA PHE A 237 6.88 -1.13 -5.06
C PHE A 237 7.58 -0.30 -3.98
N GLU A 238 7.43 1.01 -4.01
CA GLU A 238 7.98 1.93 -3.00
C GLU A 238 7.20 1.90 -1.68
N PHE A 239 5.87 1.76 -1.76
CA PHE A 239 5.00 2.03 -0.61
C PHE A 239 4.08 0.88 -0.18
N CYS A 240 3.85 -0.11 -1.02
CA CYS A 240 2.90 -1.18 -0.71
C CYS A 240 3.62 -2.46 -0.30
N GLU A 241 3.62 -2.80 0.98
CA GLU A 241 4.11 -4.11 1.45
C GLU A 241 3.22 -5.27 0.96
N ASN A 242 1.90 -5.03 0.89
CA ASN A 242 0.91 -6.05 0.57
C ASN A 242 0.58 -6.10 -0.94
N ARG A 243 1.55 -6.60 -1.72
CA ARG A 243 1.43 -6.73 -3.17
C ARG A 243 1.66 -8.17 -3.61
N TYR A 244 0.92 -8.56 -4.64
CA TYR A 244 0.95 -9.88 -5.24
C TYR A 244 1.20 -9.73 -6.72
N PHE A 245 1.97 -10.65 -7.30
CA PHE A 245 2.33 -10.53 -8.70
C PHE A 245 2.35 -11.88 -9.42
N LYS A 246 2.05 -11.77 -10.72
CA LYS A 246 1.87 -12.89 -11.63
C LYS A 246 3.17 -13.69 -11.76
N PRO A 247 3.15 -15.01 -11.54
CA PRO A 247 4.36 -15.83 -11.61
C PRO A 247 5.10 -15.74 -12.94
N GLU A 248 4.39 -15.74 -14.08
CA GLU A 248 5.03 -15.64 -15.40
C GLU A 248 5.72 -14.29 -15.61
N TRP A 249 5.15 -13.21 -15.07
CA TRP A 249 5.74 -11.88 -15.16
C TRP A 249 7.02 -11.79 -14.36
N TRP A 250 6.98 -12.25 -13.11
CA TRP A 250 8.16 -12.21 -12.26
C TRP A 250 9.24 -13.14 -12.77
N ASP A 251 8.92 -14.38 -13.08
CA ASP A 251 9.90 -15.35 -13.56
C ASP A 251 10.57 -14.86 -14.86
N GLY A 252 9.77 -14.30 -15.78
CA GLY A 252 10.24 -13.76 -17.06
C GLY A 252 10.91 -12.40 -17.02
N ALA A 253 10.86 -11.67 -15.89
CA ALA A 253 11.50 -10.35 -15.79
C ALA A 253 13.04 -10.45 -15.76
N ASP A 254 13.69 -9.50 -16.45
CA ASP A 254 15.15 -9.35 -16.43
C ASP A 254 15.66 -9.14 -15.01
N GLN A 255 16.87 -9.65 -14.73
CA GLN A 255 17.48 -9.52 -13.40
C GLN A 255 17.63 -8.05 -12.98
N LYS A 256 17.94 -7.14 -13.90
CA LYS A 256 18.01 -5.70 -13.62
C LYS A 256 16.68 -5.13 -13.12
N ILE A 257 15.56 -5.57 -13.70
CA ILE A 257 14.22 -5.14 -13.27
C ILE A 257 13.94 -5.73 -11.89
N LYS A 258 14.20 -7.03 -11.70
CA LYS A 258 14.05 -7.70 -10.40
C LYS A 258 14.81 -6.96 -9.30
N ASP A 259 16.09 -6.65 -9.54
CA ASP A 259 16.97 -5.96 -8.58
C ASP A 259 16.50 -4.53 -8.29
N ALA A 260 16.07 -3.79 -9.32
CA ALA A 260 15.54 -2.43 -9.12
C ALA A 260 14.26 -2.45 -8.29
N LEU A 261 13.38 -3.41 -8.55
CA LEU A 261 12.12 -3.58 -7.85
C LEU A 261 12.32 -4.10 -6.42
N THR A 262 13.23 -5.06 -6.18
CA THR A 262 13.54 -5.54 -4.83
C THR A 262 14.27 -4.51 -3.99
N GLY A 263 15.18 -3.73 -4.59
CA GLY A 263 15.91 -2.67 -3.90
C GLY A 263 15.00 -1.61 -3.26
N ARG A 264 13.85 -1.32 -3.88
CA ARG A 264 12.83 -0.42 -3.31
C ARG A 264 12.22 -0.99 -2.04
N PHE A 265 12.01 -2.30 -1.99
CA PHE A 265 11.49 -2.95 -0.79
C PHE A 265 12.47 -2.89 0.37
N ASP A 266 13.74 -3.11 0.08
CA ASP A 266 14.78 -3.10 1.10
C ASP A 266 14.92 -1.71 1.73
N ILE A 267 14.69 -0.65 0.96
CA ILE A 267 14.63 0.72 1.48
C ILE A 267 13.38 0.88 2.34
N ALA A 268 12.20 0.48 1.85
CA ALA A 268 10.94 0.62 2.58
C ALA A 268 10.91 -0.16 3.92
N ALA A 269 11.62 -1.29 3.99
CA ALA A 269 11.69 -2.13 5.19
C ALA A 269 12.89 -1.81 6.11
N SER A 270 13.77 -0.89 5.72
CA SER A 270 14.97 -0.56 6.50
C SER A 270 14.67 0.47 7.59
N SER A 271 15.17 0.22 8.80
CA SER A 271 15.23 1.23 9.87
C SER A 271 16.36 2.24 9.69
N ASP A 272 17.35 1.94 8.85
CA ASP A 272 18.63 2.64 8.79
C ASP A 272 18.76 3.49 7.52
N LYS A 273 17.95 3.20 6.49
CA LYS A 273 17.92 3.94 5.23
C LYS A 273 16.70 4.84 5.19
N ALA A 274 16.93 6.14 5.12
CA ALA A 274 15.86 7.08 4.84
C ALA A 274 15.37 6.92 3.39
N ARG A 275 14.05 6.96 3.19
CA ARG A 275 13.46 7.04 1.86
C ARG A 275 13.93 8.34 1.18
N SER A 276 14.29 8.24 -0.09
CA SER A 276 14.65 9.42 -0.88
C SER A 276 13.41 10.28 -1.13
N PRO A 277 13.46 11.62 -0.94
CA PRO A 277 12.40 12.52 -1.37
C PRO A 277 12.10 12.44 -2.88
N ALA A 278 13.04 11.90 -3.65
CA ALA A 278 12.95 11.70 -5.10
C ALA A 278 12.52 10.27 -5.49
N CYS A 279 12.02 9.46 -4.54
CA CYS A 279 11.75 8.03 -4.77
C CYS A 279 10.72 7.74 -5.88
N LEU A 280 9.86 8.72 -6.20
CA LEU A 280 8.83 8.64 -7.24
C LEU A 280 9.24 9.25 -8.59
N LEU A 281 10.39 9.93 -8.68
CA LEU A 281 10.90 10.42 -9.96
C LEU A 281 11.19 9.27 -10.92
N ASP A 282 11.16 9.56 -12.21
CA ASP A 282 11.46 8.55 -13.21
C ASP A 282 12.93 8.09 -13.13
N ASP A 283 13.10 6.79 -12.92
CA ASP A 283 14.37 6.09 -12.78
C ASP A 283 14.71 5.26 -14.03
N GLY A 284 13.89 5.35 -15.08
CA GLY A 284 14.11 4.64 -16.34
C GLY A 284 13.74 3.15 -16.29
N VAL A 285 13.23 2.65 -15.15
CA VAL A 285 12.80 1.25 -15.03
C VAL A 285 11.49 1.06 -15.79
N ARG A 286 11.47 0.08 -16.70
CA ARG A 286 10.32 -0.23 -17.54
C ARG A 286 9.89 -1.68 -17.30
N ALA A 287 9.08 -1.89 -16.26
CA ALA A 287 8.76 -3.22 -15.74
C ALA A 287 7.51 -3.89 -16.36
N VAL A 288 6.68 -3.15 -17.08
CA VAL A 288 5.35 -3.59 -17.55
C VAL A 288 5.02 -3.00 -18.91
N SER A 289 4.02 -3.53 -19.60
CA SER A 289 3.57 -3.05 -20.91
C SER A 289 2.06 -2.72 -20.93
N TRP A 290 1.52 -2.26 -19.80
CA TRP A 290 0.09 -1.93 -19.69
C TRP A 290 -0.27 -0.78 -20.60
N LYS A 291 -1.34 -0.93 -21.36
CA LYS A 291 -1.86 0.15 -22.20
C LYS A 291 -2.97 0.87 -21.47
N VAL A 292 -2.81 2.18 -21.25
CA VAL A 292 -3.84 3.02 -20.63
C VAL A 292 -5.05 3.13 -21.57
N THR A 293 -6.25 2.96 -21.02
CA THR A 293 -7.53 3.04 -21.76
C THR A 293 -8.41 4.20 -21.31
N GLY A 294 -8.12 4.81 -20.17
CA GLY A 294 -8.91 5.91 -19.63
C GLY A 294 -8.36 6.44 -18.31
N ARG A 295 -8.79 7.67 -17.98
CA ARG A 295 -8.49 8.37 -16.72
C ARG A 295 -9.75 9.06 -16.23
N ALA A 296 -9.97 9.08 -14.92
CA ALA A 296 -11.14 9.70 -14.33
C ALA A 296 -10.82 10.26 -12.95
N TRP A 297 -11.28 11.49 -12.68
CA TRP A 297 -11.37 12.04 -11.34
C TRP A 297 -12.76 11.75 -10.77
N LEU A 298 -12.82 11.39 -9.49
CA LEU A 298 -14.05 11.05 -8.77
C LEU A 298 -14.52 12.22 -7.92
#